data_AF-A0A2V6XY96-F1
#
_entry.id   AF-A0A2V6XY96-F1
#
_cell.length_a   1.000
_cell.length_b   1.000
_cell.length_c   1.000
_cell.angle_alpha   90.00
_cell.angle_beta   90.00
_cell.angle_gamma   90.00
#
_symmetry.space_group_name_H-M   'P 1'
#
loop_
_entity.id
_entity.type
_entity.pdbx_description
1 polymer ?
#
loop_
_entity_poly.entity_id
_entity_poly.type
_entity_poly.pdbx_seq_one_letter_code
_entity_poly.pdbx_strand_id
1 'polypeptide(L)'
;MPIFSLVTTPRPDRLSPVLTAVYRELARAEPRNDGMLFWYDQLVSRGSLLGYVNADHWAVATPLTRELRAMGFLFHDTVPRTLLVEAAIEVVDEALGARPR
;
A
#
# COMPACT_ATOMS: atom_id res chain seq x y z
N MET A 1 -18.60 -12.94 1.47
CA MET A 1 -17.67 -12.70 0.34
C MET A 1 -16.25 -12.78 0.89
N PRO A 2 -15.32 -13.48 0.22
CA PRO A 2 -13.90 -13.40 0.55
C PRO A 2 -13.36 -11.98 0.33
N ILE A 3 -12.53 -11.51 1.26
CA ILE A 3 -11.90 -10.19 1.22
C ILE A 3 -10.40 -10.40 1.35
N PHE A 4 -9.63 -9.68 0.53
CA PHE A 4 -8.18 -9.76 0.49
C PHE A 4 -7.60 -8.36 0.72
N SER A 5 -6.53 -8.27 1.51
CA SER A 5 -5.86 -7.01 1.85
C SER A 5 -4.40 -7.03 1.41
N LEU A 6 -3.94 -5.94 0.81
CA LEU A 6 -2.53 -5.58 0.71
C LEU A 6 -2.26 -4.42 1.65
N VAL A 7 -1.17 -4.49 2.41
CA VAL A 7 -0.82 -3.49 3.41
C VAL A 7 0.38 -2.67 2.94
N THR A 8 0.34 -1.35 3.03
CA THR A 8 1.45 -0.45 2.73
C THR A 8 2.27 -0.15 4.00
N THR A 9 3.59 -0.39 3.91
CA THR A 9 4.55 0.03 4.94
C THR A 9 5.86 0.44 4.26
N PRO A 10 6.05 1.73 3.92
CA PRO A 10 7.24 2.20 3.24
C PRO A 10 8.46 2.10 4.15
N ARG A 11 9.59 1.68 3.57
CA ARG A 11 10.91 1.98 4.12
C ARG A 11 11.19 3.48 3.99
N PRO A 12 12.12 4.03 4.79
CA PRO A 12 12.42 5.47 4.77
C PRO A 12 12.76 6.04 3.38
N ASP A 13 13.37 5.24 2.49
CA ASP A 13 13.72 5.64 1.11
C ASP A 13 12.52 5.65 0.14
N ARG A 14 11.33 5.23 0.59
CA ARG A 14 10.10 5.15 -0.20
C ARG A 14 8.95 5.97 0.37
N LEU A 15 9.21 6.81 1.36
CA LEU A 15 8.22 7.70 1.96
C LEU A 15 8.20 9.04 1.24
N SER A 16 7.09 9.37 0.58
CA SER A 16 6.93 10.64 -0.13
C SER A 16 7.22 11.82 0.79
N PRO A 17 8.01 12.82 0.37
CA PRO A 17 8.31 14.01 1.18
C PRO A 17 7.07 14.66 1.79
N VAL A 18 5.97 14.76 1.03
CA VAL A 18 4.70 15.34 1.49
C VAL A 18 4.07 14.61 2.67
N LEU A 19 4.34 13.31 2.84
CA LEU A 19 3.81 12.49 3.92
C LEU A 19 4.71 12.44 5.16
N THR A 20 5.91 13.02 5.11
CA THR A 20 6.93 12.86 6.17
C THR A 20 6.45 13.33 7.54
N ALA A 21 5.75 14.47 7.61
CA ALA A 21 5.27 15.01 8.88
C ALA A 21 4.21 14.11 9.52
N VAL A 22 3.22 13.67 8.73
CA VAL A 22 2.13 12.79 9.20
C VAL A 22 2.67 11.42 9.59
N TYR A 23 3.55 10.84 8.76
CA TYR A 23 4.22 9.58 9.07
C TYR A 23 4.94 9.62 10.41
N ARG A 24 5.68 10.70 10.69
CA ARG A 24 6.42 10.87 11.95
C ARG A 24 5.50 11.00 13.16
N GLU A 25 4.35 11.64 12.99
CA GLU A 25 3.37 11.75 14.08
C GLU A 25 2.75 10.39 14.40
N LEU A 26 2.31 9.65 13.36
CA LEU A 26 1.80 8.29 13.50
C LEU A 26 2.84 7.34 14.11
N ALA A 27 4.10 7.46 13.68
CA ALA A 27 5.21 6.64 14.16
C ALA A 27 5.49 6.77 15.66
N ARG A 28 4.97 7.81 16.35
CA ARG A 28 5.05 7.92 17.81
C ARG A 28 4.20 6.86 18.53
N ALA A 29 3.12 6.41 17.90
CA ALA A 29 2.24 5.37 18.43
C ALA A 29 2.55 3.99 17.82
N GLU A 30 2.70 3.92 16.50
CA GLU A 30 3.04 2.69 15.77
C GLU A 30 3.94 3.03 14.57
N PRO A 31 5.20 2.55 14.55
CA PRO A 31 6.17 2.89 13.51
C PRO A 31 5.81 2.35 12.12
N ARG A 32 4.98 1.30 12.02
CA ARG A 32 4.51 0.75 10.75
C ARG A 32 3.24 1.44 10.30
N ASN A 33 3.40 2.50 9.53
CA ASN A 33 2.31 3.24 8.88
C ASN A 33 2.72 3.65 7.47
N ASP A 34 1.77 4.01 6.63
CA ASP A 34 2.01 4.41 5.23
C ASP A 34 2.05 5.92 5.01
N GLY A 35 2.08 6.69 6.10
CA GLY A 35 1.94 8.14 6.10
C GLY A 35 0.50 8.63 6.24
N MET A 36 -0.50 7.74 6.25
CA MET A 36 -1.91 8.08 6.47
C MET A 36 -2.64 7.11 7.41
N LEU A 37 -2.29 5.82 7.40
CA LEU A 37 -2.91 4.74 8.16
C LEU A 37 -1.87 3.85 8.84
N PHE A 38 -2.18 3.33 10.02
CA PHE A 38 -1.41 2.23 10.62
C PHE A 38 -1.59 0.94 9.81
N TRP A 39 -0.59 0.06 9.86
CA TRP A 39 -0.63 -1.21 9.11
C TRP A 39 -1.86 -2.07 9.44
N TYR A 40 -2.32 -2.07 10.69
CA TYR A 40 -3.47 -2.87 11.13
C TYR A 40 -4.82 -2.25 10.76
N ASP A 41 -4.87 -0.94 10.49
CA ASP A 41 -6.09 -0.26 10.05
C ASP A 41 -6.39 -0.51 8.56
N GLN A 42 -5.46 -1.15 7.84
CA GLN A 42 -5.60 -1.55 6.44
C GLN A 42 -6.13 -3.00 6.29
N LEU A 43 -6.31 -3.71 7.41
CA LEU A 43 -6.76 -5.10 7.43
C LEU A 43 -8.26 -5.18 7.64
N VAL A 44 -8.90 -6.09 6.90
CA VAL A 44 -10.29 -6.45 7.13
C VAL A 44 -10.36 -7.69 8.00
N SER A 45 -11.14 -7.63 9.08
CA SER A 45 -11.36 -8.78 9.97
C SER A 45 -11.91 -9.98 9.21
N ARG A 46 -11.34 -11.17 9.49
CA ARG A 46 -11.63 -12.44 8.77
C ARG A 46 -11.31 -12.42 7.27
N GLY A 47 -10.60 -11.40 6.78
CA GLY A 47 -10.02 -11.36 5.45
C GLY A 47 -8.69 -12.10 5.36
N SER A 48 -8.16 -12.20 4.15
CA SER A 48 -6.86 -12.79 3.85
C SER A 48 -5.83 -11.70 3.56
N LEU A 49 -4.67 -11.76 4.21
CA LEU A 49 -3.55 -10.87 3.93
C LEU A 49 -2.75 -11.42 2.72
N LEU A 50 -2.65 -10.62 1.67
CA LEU A 50 -1.83 -10.94 0.49
C LEU A 50 -0.35 -10.59 0.71
N GLY A 51 -0.06 -9.54 1.48
CA GLY A 51 1.30 -9.16 1.82
C GLY A 51 1.47 -7.68 2.16
N TYR A 52 2.73 -7.28 2.31
CA TYR A 52 3.15 -5.91 2.59
C TYR A 52 3.87 -5.31 1.38
N VAL A 53 3.42 -4.13 0.96
CA VAL A 53 4.00 -3.35 -0.13
C VAL A 53 4.93 -2.28 0.47
N ASN A 54 6.18 -2.27 0.01
CA ASN A 54 7.14 -1.22 0.34
C ASN A 54 6.84 0.08 -0.44
N ALA A 55 5.71 0.69 -0.11
CA ALA A 55 5.17 1.90 -0.72
C ALA A 55 4.41 2.70 0.34
N ASP A 56 4.37 4.02 0.17
CA ASP A 56 3.50 4.88 0.96
C ASP A 56 2.06 4.88 0.44
N HIS A 57 1.19 5.62 1.14
CA HIS A 57 -0.24 5.69 0.87
C HIS A 57 -0.59 6.04 -0.58
N TRP A 58 0.17 6.94 -1.20
CA TRP A 58 -0.11 7.40 -2.57
C TRP A 58 0.57 6.53 -3.61
N ALA A 59 1.82 6.14 -3.34
CA ALA A 59 2.65 5.41 -4.27
C ALA A 59 2.03 4.06 -4.68
N VAL A 60 1.27 3.41 -3.81
CA VAL A 60 0.65 2.10 -4.11
C VAL A 60 -0.40 2.14 -5.21
N ALA A 61 -1.14 3.24 -5.37
CA ALA A 61 -2.32 3.29 -6.23
C ALA A 61 -2.37 4.48 -7.20
N THR A 62 -1.82 5.64 -6.84
CA THR A 62 -2.04 6.89 -7.58
C THR A 62 -0.74 7.42 -8.21
N PRO A 63 -0.70 7.71 -9.53
CA PRO A 63 0.50 8.20 -10.22
C PRO A 63 0.66 9.72 -10.07
N LEU A 64 0.75 10.21 -8.83
CA LEU A 64 0.75 11.66 -8.54
C LEU A 64 1.93 12.43 -9.14
N THR A 65 3.06 11.77 -9.44
CA THR A 65 4.17 12.45 -10.15
C THR A 65 3.78 12.82 -11.59
N ARG A 66 2.89 12.05 -12.21
CA ARG A 66 2.37 12.30 -13.55
C ARG A 66 1.20 13.30 -13.54
N GLU A 67 0.32 13.20 -12.55
CA GLU A 67 -0.88 14.04 -12.45
C GLU A 67 -0.54 15.46 -11.96
N LEU A 68 0.37 15.58 -11.00
CA LEU A 68 0.80 16.85 -10.41
C LEU A 68 2.23 17.20 -10.83
N ARG A 69 2.50 17.27 -12.14
CA ARG A 69 3.86 17.40 -12.71
C ARG A 69 4.70 18.50 -12.05
N ALA A 70 4.12 19.69 -11.81
CA ALA A 70 4.81 20.81 -11.18
C ALA A 70 5.26 20.53 -9.72
N MET A 71 4.59 19.58 -9.05
CA MET A 71 4.83 19.16 -7.68
C MET A 71 5.32 17.70 -7.57
N GLY A 72 5.68 17.06 -8.68
CA GLY A 72 6.03 15.64 -8.70
C GLY A 72 7.20 15.27 -7.78
N PHE A 73 8.09 16.22 -7.51
CA PHE A 73 9.21 16.05 -6.57
C PHE A 73 8.78 15.77 -5.11
N LEU A 74 7.50 15.99 -4.78
CA LEU A 74 6.95 15.70 -3.45
C LEU A 74 6.48 14.25 -3.27
N PHE A 75 6.53 13.43 -4.32
CA PHE A 75 5.97 12.07 -4.33
C PHE A 75 7.00 11.04 -4.81
N HIS A 76 6.99 9.85 -4.21
CA HIS A 76 7.65 8.67 -4.76
C HIS A 76 6.69 7.88 -5.65
N ASP A 77 7.15 7.52 -6.85
CA ASP A 77 6.31 6.88 -7.86
C ASP A 77 7.05 5.80 -8.64
N THR A 78 7.57 4.83 -7.89
CA THR A 78 8.38 3.74 -8.42
C THR A 78 7.69 2.37 -8.29
N VAL A 79 6.46 2.34 -7.79
CA VAL A 79 5.73 1.10 -7.57
C VAL A 79 5.26 0.56 -8.92
N PRO A 80 5.57 -0.72 -9.26
CA PRO A 80 5.09 -1.33 -10.49
C PRO A 80 3.62 -1.74 -10.34
N ARG A 81 2.71 -0.75 -10.29
CA ARG A 81 1.29 -0.94 -9.92
C ARG A 81 0.58 -2.00 -10.76
N THR A 82 0.84 -2.03 -12.06
CA THR A 82 0.26 -3.05 -12.96
C THR A 82 0.68 -4.46 -12.54
N LEU A 83 1.98 -4.71 -12.39
CA LEU A 83 2.49 -6.01 -11.96
C LEU A 83 2.00 -6.38 -10.54
N LEU A 84 1.90 -5.40 -9.64
CA LEU A 84 1.38 -5.62 -8.29
C LEU A 84 -0.08 -6.09 -8.31
N VAL A 85 -0.93 -5.44 -9.13
CA VAL A 85 -2.35 -5.80 -9.26
C VAL A 85 -2.50 -7.14 -9.98
N GLU A 86 -1.73 -7.39 -11.05
CA GLU A 86 -1.74 -8.67 -11.76
C GLU A 86 -1.37 -9.83 -10.81
N ALA A 87 -0.26 -9.68 -10.05
CA ALA A 87 0.14 -10.68 -9.07
C ALA A 87 -0.92 -10.87 -7.96
N ALA A 88 -1.57 -9.79 -7.50
CA ALA A 88 -2.65 -9.89 -6.52
C ALA A 88 -3.85 -10.65 -7.09
N ILE A 89 -4.23 -10.39 -8.35
CA ILE A 89 -5.33 -11.09 -9.02
C ILE A 89 -5.02 -12.59 -9.16
N GLU A 90 -3.81 -12.96 -9.57
CA GLU A 90 -3.40 -14.36 -9.71
C GLU A 90 -3.52 -15.12 -8.37
N VAL A 91 -3.03 -14.54 -7.28
CA VAL A 91 -3.13 -15.14 -5.94
C VAL A 91 -4.59 -15.24 -5.48
N VAL A 92 -5.41 -14.23 -5.77
CA VAL A 92 -6.85 -14.25 -5.43
C VAL A 92 -7.57 -15.34 -6.22
N ASP A 93 -7.31 -15.47 -7.53
CA ASP A 93 -7.93 -16.48 -8.39
C ASP A 93 -7.59 -17.90 -7.91
N GLU A 94 -6.32 -18.18 -7.62
CA GLU A 94 -5.89 -19.46 -7.06
C GLU A 94 -6.59 -19.76 -5.72
N ALA A 95 -6.65 -18.78 -4.82
CA ALA A 95 -7.30 -18.91 -3.51
C ALA A 95 -8.83 -19.08 -3.59
N LEU A 96 -9.46 -18.65 -4.69
CA LEU A 96 -10.87 -18.87 -4.96
C LEU A 96 -11.12 -20.24 -5.59
N GLY A 97 -10.23 -20.68 -6.50
CA GLY A 97 -10.30 -21.99 -7.16
C GLY A 97 -10.02 -23.16 -6.22
N ALA A 98 -9.14 -22.99 -5.24
CA ALA A 98 -8.80 -24.03 -4.25
C ALA A 98 -9.88 -24.28 -3.19
N ARG A 99 -10.94 -23.45 -3.14
CA ARG A 99 -11.97 -23.58 -2.10
C ARG A 99 -12.97 -24.69 -2.42
N PRO A 100 -13.34 -25.54 -1.44
CA PRO A 100 -14.43 -26.49 -1.60
C PRO A 100 -15.73 -25.74 -1.94
N ARG A 101 -16.51 -26.26 -2.89
CA ARG A 101 -17.83 -25.73 -3.25
C ARG A 101 -18.84 -25.94 -2.13
#